data_AF-A0A4V1VLB7-F1
#
_entry.id   AF-A0A4V1VLB7-F1
#
_cell.length_a   1.000
_cell.length_b   1.000
_cell.length_c   1.000
_cell.angle_alpha   90.00
_cell.angle_beta   90.00
_cell.angle_gamma   90.00
#
_symmetry.space_group_name_H-M   'P 1'
#
loop_
_entity.id
_entity.type
_entity.pdbx_description
1 polymer ?
#
loop_
_entity_poly.entity_id
_entity_poly.type
_entity_poly.pdbx_seq_one_letter_code
_entity_poly.pdbx_strand_id
1 'polypeptide(L)' 'MEIVYPSGPFTVRTDDGSVLMRACSVCGAAVVEAEDSDYAMHLRWHDLTGTRNWYDSVTRTTRDGR' A
#
# COMPACT_ATOMS: atom_id res chain seq x y z
N MET A 1 6.97 -16.90 13.69
CA MET A 1 7.45 -16.53 12.35
C MET A 1 6.80 -15.21 12.01
N GLU A 2 7.57 -14.13 12.07
CA GLU A 2 7.07 -12.77 11.82
C GLU A 2 7.22 -12.48 10.33
N ILE A 3 6.14 -12.07 9.67
CA ILE A 3 6.19 -11.63 8.28
C ILE A 3 6.81 -10.23 8.30
N VAL A 4 8.07 -10.13 7.88
CA VAL A 4 8.76 -8.85 7.72
C VAL A 4 8.27 -8.22 6.41
N TYR A 5 7.39 -7.23 6.52
CA TYR A 5 6.97 -6.47 5.35
C TYR A 5 8.10 -5.53 4.89
N PRO A 6 8.35 -5.41 3.58
CA PRO A 6 9.23 -4.40 3.05
C PRO A 6 8.77 -3.00 3.50
N SER A 7 9.70 -2.11 3.81
CA SER A 7 9.41 -0.74 4.24
C SER A 7 8.86 0.14 3.11
N GLY A 8 8.70 -0.39 1.90
CA GLY A 8 8.18 0.32 0.74
C GLY A 8 7.52 -0.64 -0.25
N PRO A 9 7.08 -0.11 -1.41
CA PRO A 9 6.59 -0.89 -2.50
C PRO A 9 7.60 -1.93 -2.94
N PHE A 10 7.06 -3.05 -3.39
CA PHE A 10 7.82 -4.13 -3.98
C PHE A 10 7.03 -4.65 -5.16
N THR A 11 7.71 -5.20 -6.14
CA THR A 11 7.05 -5.85 -7.28
C THR A 11 6.95 -7.35 -7.05
N VAL A 12 5.82 -7.92 -7.44
CA VAL A 12 5.64 -9.36 -7.57
C VAL A 12 5.62 -9.70 -9.05
N ARG A 13 6.48 -10.63 -9.46
CA ARG A 13 6.50 -11.12 -10.83
C ARG A 13 5.47 -12.23 -10.97
N THR A 14 4.55 -12.06 -11.91
CA THR A 14 3.56 -13.04 -12.35
C THR A 14 3.95 -13.55 -13.74
N ASP A 15 3.20 -14.54 -14.24
CA ASP A 15 3.40 -15.05 -15.60
C ASP A 15 3.05 -14.00 -16.67
N ASP A 16 2.18 -13.05 -16.33
CA ASP A 16 1.69 -11.99 -17.22
C ASP A 16 2.47 -10.67 -17.09
N GLY A 17 3.45 -10.58 -16.20
CA GLY A 17 4.25 -9.38 -15.99
C GLY A 17 4.62 -9.12 -14.53
N SER A 18 4.80 -7.85 -14.17
CA SER A 18 5.08 -7.47 -12.78
C SER A 18 3.94 -6.59 -12.26
N VAL A 19 3.43 -6.91 -11.08
CA VAL A 19 2.48 -6.07 -10.37
C VAL A 19 3.19 -5.34 -9.24
N LEU A 20 2.87 -4.05 -9.07
CA LEU A 20 3.41 -3.26 -7.97
C LEU A 20 2.53 -3.46 -6.74
N MET A 21 3.14 -3.79 -5.61
CA MET A 21 2.49 -3.97 -4.32
C MET A 21 2.84 -2.81 -3.41
N ARG A 22 1.87 -2.29 -2.66
CA ARG A 22 2.08 -1.30 -1.59
C ARG A 22 1.73 -1.88 -0.24
N ALA A 23 2.56 -1.65 0.76
CA ALA A 23 2.29 -2.06 2.14
C ALA A 23 1.61 -0.92 2.92
N CYS A 24 0.51 -1.24 3.61
CA CYS A 24 -0.15 -0.36 4.57
C CYS A 24 0.36 -0.67 5.97
N SER A 25 1.05 0.29 6.60
CA SER A 25 1.54 0.14 7.98
C SER A 25 0.41 0.15 9.02
N VAL A 26 -0.72 0.77 8.70
CA VAL A 26 -1.90 0.84 9.60
C VAL A 26 -2.64 -0.50 9.61
N CYS A 27 -2.88 -1.08 8.44
CA CYS A 27 -3.68 -2.29 8.28
C CYS A 27 -2.84 -3.58 8.29
N GLY A 28 -1.51 -3.48 8.20
CA GLY A 28 -0.62 -4.63 8.08
C GLY A 28 -0.84 -5.43 6.78
N ALA A 29 -1.33 -4.77 5.73
CA ALA A 29 -1.76 -5.38 4.48
C ALA A 29 -0.88 -4.96 3.30
N ALA A 30 -0.57 -5.90 2.39
CA ALA A 30 0.00 -5.59 1.08
C ALA A 30 -1.12 -5.57 0.04
N VAL A 31 -1.23 -4.49 -0.73
CA VAL A 31 -2.28 -4.28 -1.73
C VAL A 31 -1.69 -4.02 -3.10
N VAL A 32 -2.32 -4.56 -4.15
CA VAL A 32 -1.89 -4.37 -5.55
C VAL A 32 -2.21 -2.95 -5.98
N GLU A 33 -1.23 -2.22 -6.51
CA GLU A 33 -1.43 -0.91 -7.14
C GLU A 33 -1.95 -1.08 -8.57
N ALA A 34 -3.27 -0.96 -8.72
CA ALA A 34 -3.95 -0.93 -10.02
C ALA A 34 -5.23 -0.09 -9.92
N GLU A 35 -5.72 0.36 -11.06
CA GLU A 35 -7.03 1.02 -11.16
C GLU A 35 -8.12 -0.02 -10.80
N ASP A 36 -9.07 0.39 -9.96
CA ASP A 36 -10.14 -0.47 -9.39
C ASP A 36 -9.70 -1.69 -8.54
N SER A 37 -8.45 -1.70 -8.07
CA SER A 37 -7.94 -2.77 -7.20
C SER A 37 -8.23 -2.57 -5.71
N ASP A 38 -7.79 -3.55 -4.91
CA ASP A 38 -7.70 -3.44 -3.46
C ASP A 38 -7.07 -2.13 -3.00
N TYR A 39 -6.06 -1.59 -3.70
CA TYR A 39 -5.44 -0.31 -3.33
C TYR A 39 -6.39 0.87 -3.47
N ALA A 40 -7.14 0.96 -4.57
CA ALA A 40 -8.12 2.03 -4.77
C ALA A 40 -9.24 1.96 -3.71
N MET A 41 -9.72 0.76 -3.40
CA MET A 41 -10.68 0.54 -2.31
C MET A 41 -10.07 0.90 -0.94
N HIS A 42 -8.83 0.49 -0.67
CA HIS A 42 -8.12 0.77 0.58
C HIS A 42 -7.97 2.28 0.80
N LEU A 43 -7.61 3.02 -0.25
CA LEU A 43 -7.52 4.48 -0.20
C LEU A 43 -8.87 5.11 0.16
N ARG A 44 -9.96 4.69 -0.51
CA ARG A 44 -11.31 5.17 -0.19
C ARG A 44 -11.70 4.87 1.25
N TRP A 45 -11.38 3.68 1.76
CA TRP A 45 -11.65 3.31 3.16
C TRP A 45 -10.88 4.18 4.16
N HIS A 46 -9.60 4.45 3.91
CA HIS A 46 -8.80 5.34 4.76
C HIS A 46 -9.29 6.78 4.73
N ASP A 47 -9.72 7.26 3.57
CA ASP A 47 -10.31 8.60 3.42
C ASP A 47 -11.60 8.71 4.24
N LEU A 48 -12.47 7.70 4.19
CA LEU A 48 -13.71 7.66 4.97
C LEU A 48 -13.48 7.58 6.49
N THR A 49 -12.38 6.96 6.93
CA THR A 49 -12.09 6.74 8.35
C THR A 49 -11.12 7.74 8.95
N GLY A 50 -10.54 8.64 8.15
CA GLY A 50 -9.52 9.60 8.60
C GLY A 50 -8.22 8.92 9.05
N THR A 51 -7.96 7.69 8.61
CA THR A 51 -6.79 6.90 9.04
C THR A 51 -5.70 6.84 7.97
N ARG A 52 -5.73 7.76 6.99
CA ARG A 52 -4.75 7.81 5.91
C ARG A 52 -3.37 8.14 6.47
N ASN A 53 -2.61 7.10 6.79
CA ASN A 53 -1.24 7.20 7.27
C ASN A 53 -0.39 6.27 6.41
N TRP A 54 0.03 6.77 5.26
CA TRP A 54 0.78 5.97 4.29
C TRP A 54 2.21 6.47 4.18
N TYR A 55 3.13 5.52 4.19
CA TYR A 55 4.51 5.75 3.81
C TYR A 55 4.61 5.74 2.28
N ASP A 56 4.88 6.91 1.69
CA ASP A 56 5.29 7.00 0.30
C ASP A 56 6.79 6.70 0.23
N SER A 57 7.19 5.61 -0.42
CA SER A 57 8.60 5.24 -0.56
C SER A 57 9.38 6.08 -1.56
N VAL A 58 8.69 6.68 -2.53
CA VAL A 58 9.30 7.51 -3.56
C VAL A 58 9.76 8.81 -2.94
N THR A 59 8.91 9.41 -2.10
CA THR A 59 9.24 10.62 -1.36
C THR A 59 9.84 10.34 0.02
N ARG A 60 9.78 9.10 0.51
CA ARG A 60 10.12 8.67 1.87
C ARG A 60 9.40 9.44 2.96
N THR A 61 8.20 9.91 2.68
CA THR A 61 7.39 10.70 3.63
C THR A 61 6.15 9.94 4.04
N THR A 62 5.84 10.01 5.33
CA THR A 62 4.50 9.67 5.82
C THR A 62 3.62 10.88 5.57
N ARG A 63 2.59 10.74 4.73
CA ARG A 63 1.53 11.75 4.67
C ARG A 63 0.51 11.40 5.73
N ASP A 64 0.39 12.24 6.76
CA ASP A 64 -0.75 12.20 7.65
C ASP A 64 -1.95 12.82 6.90
N GLY A 65 -3.09 12.14 6.94
CA GLY A 65 -4.32 12.59 6.28
C GLY A 65 -5.00 13.76 6.99
N ARG A 66 -4.26 14.73 7.53
CA ARG A 66 -4.79 15.94 8.17
C ARG A 66 -4.70 17.16 7.28
#